data_AF-A0A7W0V1P5-F1
#
_entry.id   AF-A0A7W0V1P5-F1
#
_cell.length_a   1.000
_cell.length_b   1.000
_cell.length_c   1.000
_cell.angle_alpha   90.00
_cell.angle_beta   90.00
_cell.angle_gamma   90.00
#
_symmetry.space_group_name_H-M   'P 1'
#
loop_
_entity.id
_entity.type
_entity.pdbx_description
1 polymer ?
#
loop_
_entity_poly.entity_id
_entity_poly.type
_entity_poly.pdbx_seq_one_letter_code
_entity_poly.pdbx_strand_id
1 'polypeptide(L)'
;PNVERHLRRGGRAVVLADSKEAFPASAPFKATPRAGSDLDGNWVTNFNWIRSDAAPFQDVAFTKLLGFESAKAIPRYIIQGVRGEDNRDVHAGIFYGWVNNNAALALQMRVGEGKVFATTFRFDEYGPDPYATHLLDSIIRYVSGDGFAPKLAWEAEANRKG
;
A
#
# COMPACT_ATOMS: atom_id res chain seq x y z
N PRO A 1 -22.19 2.22 1.70
CA PRO A 1 -21.99 1.74 0.31
C PRO A 1 -20.85 0.73 0.31
N ASN A 2 -21.02 -0.48 -0.23
CA ASN A 2 -19.95 -1.50 -0.24
C ASN A 2 -18.83 -1.07 -1.22
N VAL A 3 -17.56 -1.11 -0.80
CA VAL A 3 -16.38 -0.74 -1.60
C VAL A 3 -16.33 -1.51 -2.92
N GLU A 4 -16.67 -2.80 -2.92
CA GLU A 4 -16.71 -3.63 -4.13
C GLU A 4 -17.70 -3.07 -5.16
N ARG A 5 -18.88 -2.66 -4.72
CA ARG A 5 -19.89 -2.05 -5.60
C ARG A 5 -19.42 -0.71 -6.15
N HIS A 6 -18.66 0.06 -5.37
CA HIS A 6 -18.07 1.32 -5.84
C HIS A 6 -17.04 1.06 -6.94
N LEU A 7 -16.13 0.09 -6.72
CA LEU A 7 -15.12 -0.30 -7.69
C LEU A 7 -15.72 -0.88 -8.98
N ARG A 8 -16.76 -1.71 -8.89
CA ARG A 8 -17.48 -2.25 -10.06
C ARG A 8 -18.14 -1.17 -10.94
N ARG A 9 -18.33 0.05 -10.43
CA ARG A 9 -18.89 1.18 -11.18
C ARG A 9 -17.80 2.14 -11.70
N GLY A 10 -16.54 1.70 -11.74
CA GLY A 10 -15.41 2.53 -12.14
C GLY A 10 -14.91 3.48 -11.04
N GLY A 11 -15.35 3.28 -9.80
CA GLY A 11 -14.98 4.09 -8.66
C GLY A 11 -13.50 3.99 -8.27
N ARG A 12 -13.06 4.91 -7.42
CA ARG A 12 -11.70 4.99 -6.90
C ARG A 12 -11.74 4.86 -5.39
N ALA A 13 -10.88 4.02 -4.82
CA ALA A 13 -10.85 3.80 -3.37
C ALA A 13 -9.43 3.87 -2.81
N VAL A 14 -9.32 4.40 -1.60
CA VAL A 14 -8.19 4.17 -0.71
C VAL A 14 -8.57 3.01 0.20
N VAL A 15 -7.72 1.98 0.26
CA VAL A 15 -7.91 0.82 1.14
C VAL A 15 -6.80 0.82 2.18
N LEU A 16 -7.19 0.92 3.45
CA LEU A 16 -6.29 0.75 4.59
C LEU A 16 -6.22 -0.74 4.90
N ALA A 17 -5.10 -1.37 4.58
CA ALA A 17 -4.86 -2.79 4.77
C ALA A 17 -4.29 -3.06 6.17
N ASP A 18 -5.15 -2.97 7.19
CA ASP A 18 -4.80 -3.05 8.61
C ASP A 18 -5.16 -4.39 9.29
N SER A 19 -5.56 -5.38 8.50
CA SER A 19 -5.97 -6.71 8.94
C SER A 19 -5.54 -7.79 7.94
N LYS A 20 -5.55 -9.07 8.35
CA LYS A 20 -5.21 -10.19 7.46
C LYS A 20 -6.26 -10.37 6.36
N GLU A 21 -7.48 -9.94 6.63
CA GLU A 21 -8.65 -10.02 5.78
C GLU A 21 -8.83 -8.79 4.87
N ALA A 22 -7.87 -7.85 4.89
CA ALA A 22 -7.90 -6.63 4.09
C ALA A 22 -8.01 -6.88 2.57
N PHE A 23 -7.53 -8.05 2.11
CA PHE A 23 -7.73 -8.53 0.76
C PHE A 23 -8.58 -9.81 0.78
N PRO A 24 -9.49 -10.01 -0.18
CA PRO A 24 -10.22 -11.26 -0.26
C PRO A 24 -9.26 -12.41 -0.57
N ALA A 25 -9.64 -13.62 -0.17
CA ALA A 25 -8.81 -14.82 -0.36
C ALA A 25 -8.45 -15.12 -1.84
N SER A 26 -9.21 -14.59 -2.79
CA SER A 26 -8.96 -14.69 -4.24
C SER A 26 -7.98 -13.65 -4.77
N ALA A 27 -7.57 -12.66 -3.96
CA ALA A 27 -6.60 -11.67 -4.39
C ALA A 27 -5.20 -12.29 -4.50
N PRO A 28 -4.37 -11.84 -5.47
CA PRO A 28 -2.97 -12.25 -5.56
C PRO A 28 -2.11 -11.67 -4.41
N PHE A 29 -2.67 -10.76 -3.61
CA PHE A 29 -2.00 -10.08 -2.52
C PHE A 29 -2.49 -10.58 -1.17
N LYS A 30 -1.61 -10.54 -0.17
CA LYS A 30 -1.94 -10.85 1.22
C LYS A 30 -1.36 -9.80 2.15
N ALA A 31 -2.15 -9.38 3.13
CA ALA A 31 -1.70 -8.55 4.22
C ALA A 31 -1.16 -9.45 5.35
N THR A 32 0.14 -9.35 5.61
CA THR A 32 0.83 -10.19 6.59
C THR A 32 1.33 -9.32 7.75
N PRO A 33 1.05 -9.67 9.02
CA PRO A 33 1.59 -8.94 10.16
C PRO A 33 3.12 -8.89 10.16
N ARG A 34 3.69 -7.74 10.50
CA ARG A 34 5.13 -7.59 10.72
C ARG A 34 5.55 -8.25 12.02
N ALA A 35 4.95 -7.83 13.14
CA ALA A 35 5.29 -8.34 14.47
C ALA A 35 4.90 -9.82 14.64
N GLY A 36 5.77 -10.60 15.28
CA GLY A 36 5.53 -12.03 15.56
C GLY A 36 5.62 -12.95 14.34
N SER A 37 6.21 -12.48 13.23
CA SER A 37 6.57 -13.29 12.06
C SER A 37 8.06 -13.16 11.76
N ASP A 38 8.59 -13.95 10.82
CA ASP A 38 9.95 -13.77 10.28
C ASP A 38 10.18 -12.37 9.65
N LEU A 39 9.18 -11.50 9.63
CA LEU A 39 9.18 -10.18 9.01
C LEU A 39 9.17 -9.04 10.06
N ASP A 40 9.25 -9.42 11.33
CA ASP A 40 9.36 -8.53 12.50
C ASP A 40 10.60 -7.62 12.40
N GLY A 41 11.69 -8.13 11.80
CA GLY A 41 12.88 -7.36 11.51
C GLY A 41 13.88 -7.24 12.68
N ASN A 42 13.61 -7.83 13.85
CA ASN A 42 14.58 -7.90 14.96
C ASN A 42 15.81 -8.78 14.68
N TRP A 43 15.84 -9.48 13.54
CA TRP A 43 16.93 -10.37 13.14
C TRP A 43 17.72 -9.89 11.91
N VAL A 44 17.30 -8.81 11.24
CA VAL A 44 17.97 -8.23 10.05
C VAL A 44 17.76 -6.72 9.92
N THR A 45 18.76 -5.99 9.42
CA THR A 45 18.58 -4.62 8.92
C THR A 45 17.42 -4.56 7.93
N ASN A 46 16.40 -3.78 8.29
CA ASN A 46 15.29 -3.46 7.41
C ASN A 46 15.15 -1.95 7.30
N PHE A 47 14.74 -1.48 6.13
CA PHE A 47 14.37 -0.08 5.95
C PHE A 47 13.13 0.01 5.06
N ASN A 48 12.24 0.91 5.45
CA ASN A 48 11.09 1.27 4.65
C ASN A 48 11.53 2.32 3.63
N TRP A 49 11.26 2.07 2.36
CA TRP A 49 11.54 3.00 1.27
C TRP A 49 10.23 3.53 0.69
N ILE A 50 10.29 4.75 0.16
CA ILE A 50 9.20 5.41 -0.54
C ILE A 50 9.67 5.97 -1.88
N ARG A 51 8.76 6.11 -2.84
CA ARG A 51 9.01 6.83 -4.09
C ARG A 51 8.87 8.33 -3.86
N SER A 52 9.90 8.96 -3.31
CA SER A 52 9.91 10.39 -2.99
C SER A 52 9.80 11.30 -4.22
N ASP A 53 9.99 10.78 -5.43
CA ASP A 53 9.91 11.51 -6.70
C ASP A 53 8.53 11.40 -7.36
N ALA A 54 7.56 10.78 -6.70
CA ALA A 54 6.21 10.59 -7.21
C ALA A 54 5.14 10.81 -6.13
N ALA A 55 3.97 11.29 -6.54
CA ALA A 55 2.79 11.28 -5.70
C ALA A 55 2.44 9.84 -5.27
N PRO A 56 1.97 9.62 -4.04
CA PRO A 56 1.61 10.63 -3.04
C PRO A 56 2.77 11.09 -2.15
N PHE A 57 3.96 10.50 -2.27
CA PHE A 57 5.04 10.70 -1.30
C PHE A 57 5.88 11.96 -1.56
N GLN A 58 5.90 12.50 -2.78
CA GLN A 58 6.66 13.71 -3.12
C GLN A 58 6.37 14.93 -2.22
N ASP A 59 5.15 15.04 -1.68
CA ASP A 59 4.72 16.18 -0.85
C ASP A 59 5.06 15.99 0.65
N VAL A 60 5.41 14.76 1.07
CA VAL A 60 5.54 14.36 2.48
C VAL A 60 6.92 13.76 2.78
N ALA A 61 7.64 13.32 1.75
CA ALA A 61 8.96 12.75 1.84
C ALA A 61 10.02 13.84 2.05
N PHE A 62 10.62 13.87 3.24
CA PHE A 62 11.84 14.65 3.47
C PHE A 62 13.08 13.93 2.91
N THR A 63 13.07 12.58 2.90
CA THR A 63 14.10 11.73 2.29
C THR A 63 13.47 10.47 1.65
N LYS A 64 14.25 9.67 0.92
CA LYS A 64 13.80 8.37 0.36
C LYS A 64 13.52 7.30 1.42
N LEU A 65 14.04 7.49 2.63
CA LEU A 65 13.85 6.62 3.77
C LEU A 65 12.85 7.27 4.73
N LEU A 66 11.98 6.47 5.30
CA LEU A 66 11.11 6.93 6.37
C LEU A 66 11.92 7.20 7.64
N GLY A 67 11.94 8.44 8.12
CA GLY A 67 12.60 8.85 9.34
C GLY A 67 11.70 8.78 10.58
N PHE A 68 12.17 9.34 11.69
CA PHE A 68 11.46 9.35 12.98
C PHE A 68 10.10 10.03 12.92
N GLU A 69 9.91 11.00 12.01
CA GLU A 69 8.65 11.68 11.75
C GLU A 69 7.53 10.71 11.37
N SER A 70 7.86 9.57 10.78
CA SER A 70 6.89 8.56 10.35
C SER A 70 6.49 7.57 11.45
N ALA A 71 7.07 7.67 12.65
CA ALA A 71 6.97 6.63 13.70
C ALA A 71 5.53 6.21 14.02
N LYS A 72 4.59 7.17 14.01
CA LYS A 72 3.17 6.93 14.27
C LYS A 72 2.43 6.31 13.08
N ALA A 73 2.94 6.50 11.87
CA ALA A 73 2.41 5.93 10.64
C ALA A 73 3.00 4.56 10.28
N ILE A 74 4.04 4.08 11.01
CA ILE A 74 4.75 2.83 10.69
C ILE A 74 3.75 1.66 10.56
N PRO A 75 3.74 0.96 9.41
CA PRO A 75 2.82 -0.14 9.18
C PRO A 75 2.91 -1.28 10.19
N ARG A 76 1.75 -1.87 10.53
CA ARG A 76 1.67 -3.14 11.28
C ARG A 76 1.65 -4.37 10.36
N TYR A 77 1.32 -4.16 9.09
CA TYR A 77 1.22 -5.18 8.06
C TYR A 77 2.10 -4.83 6.87
N ILE A 78 2.45 -5.84 6.08
CA ILE A 78 3.07 -5.69 4.77
C ILE A 78 2.20 -6.40 3.72
N ILE A 79 2.28 -5.94 2.48
CA ILE A 79 1.57 -6.55 1.35
C ILE A 79 2.55 -7.46 0.62
N GLN A 80 2.28 -8.76 0.65
CA GLN A 80 3.05 -9.78 -0.06
C GLN A 80 2.35 -10.22 -1.34
N GLY A 81 3.09 -10.93 -2.21
CA GLY A 81 2.58 -11.43 -3.50
C GLY A 81 2.74 -10.45 -4.66
N VAL A 82 3.38 -9.30 -4.44
CA VAL A 82 3.72 -8.36 -5.51
C VAL A 82 4.88 -8.92 -6.32
N ARG A 83 4.67 -9.08 -7.63
CA ARG A 83 5.71 -9.58 -8.54
C ARG A 83 6.67 -8.45 -8.89
N GLY A 84 7.93 -8.79 -9.18
CA GLY A 84 8.94 -7.78 -9.53
C GLY A 84 8.59 -6.94 -10.76
N GLU A 85 7.84 -7.50 -11.71
CA GLU A 85 7.34 -6.78 -12.89
C GLU A 85 6.30 -5.70 -12.55
N ASP A 86 5.59 -5.85 -11.43
CA ASP A 86 4.54 -4.94 -10.97
C ASP A 86 5.10 -3.77 -10.13
N ASN A 87 6.43 -3.67 -9.96
CA ASN A 87 7.10 -2.68 -9.11
C ASN A 87 6.81 -1.22 -9.52
N ARG A 88 6.37 -0.98 -10.76
CA ARG A 88 5.99 0.36 -11.25
C ARG A 88 4.77 0.93 -10.51
N ASP A 89 3.92 0.06 -9.98
CA ASP A 89 2.73 0.43 -9.21
C ASP A 89 2.94 0.32 -7.69
N VAL A 90 4.15 -0.04 -7.25
CA VAL A 90 4.54 0.02 -5.84
C VAL A 90 5.07 1.41 -5.53
N HIS A 91 4.50 2.05 -4.53
CA HIS A 91 4.83 3.42 -4.11
C HIS A 91 5.64 3.48 -2.82
N ALA A 92 5.52 2.45 -2.00
CA ALA A 92 6.34 2.26 -0.81
C ALA A 92 6.53 0.77 -0.56
N GLY A 93 7.68 0.40 0.01
CA GLY A 93 8.00 -0.98 0.31
C GLY A 93 8.95 -1.11 1.48
N ILE A 94 9.23 -2.35 1.84
CA ILE A 94 10.26 -2.71 2.80
C ILE A 94 11.29 -3.59 2.11
N PHE A 95 12.56 -3.28 2.35
CA PHE A 95 13.67 -4.13 1.95
C PHE A 95 14.21 -4.90 3.17
N TYR A 96 14.39 -6.20 3.01
CA TYR A 96 15.03 -7.08 3.99
C TYR A 96 16.38 -7.55 3.42
N GLY A 97 17.49 -7.16 4.07
CA GLY A 97 18.87 -7.14 3.54
C GLY A 97 19.41 -8.36 2.76
N TRP A 98 18.83 -9.55 2.93
CA TRP A 98 19.29 -10.80 2.33
C TRP A 98 18.21 -11.60 1.59
N VAL A 99 16.96 -11.16 1.61
CA VAL A 99 15.89 -11.82 0.87
C VAL A 99 15.44 -10.90 -0.26
N ASN A 100 15.42 -11.40 -1.49
CA ASN A 100 14.73 -10.76 -2.62
C ASN A 100 13.19 -10.83 -2.42
N ASN A 101 12.72 -10.49 -1.22
CA ASN A 101 11.34 -10.48 -0.79
C ASN A 101 10.91 -9.03 -0.68
N ASN A 102 10.58 -8.45 -1.83
CA ASN A 102 9.97 -7.14 -1.91
C ASN A 102 8.53 -7.25 -1.42
N ALA A 103 8.27 -6.73 -0.23
CA ALA A 103 6.92 -6.52 0.26
C ALA A 103 6.55 -5.05 0.14
N ALA A 104 5.32 -4.78 -0.30
CA ALA A 104 4.82 -3.43 -0.47
C ALA A 104 4.19 -2.91 0.84
N LEU A 105 4.31 -1.61 1.05
CA LEU A 105 3.61 -0.85 2.10
C LEU A 105 2.52 0.05 1.49
N ALA A 106 2.69 0.41 0.21
CA ALA A 106 1.68 1.08 -0.59
C ALA A 106 1.80 0.65 -2.05
N LEU A 107 0.68 0.30 -2.66
CA LEU A 107 0.61 -0.02 -4.09
C LEU A 107 -0.73 0.43 -4.69
N GLN A 108 -0.73 0.63 -6.00
CA GLN A 108 -1.94 0.93 -6.75
C GLN A 108 -2.31 -0.22 -7.70
N MET A 109 -3.60 -0.41 -7.94
CA MET A 109 -4.06 -1.45 -8.86
C MET A 109 -5.42 -1.08 -9.47
N ARG A 110 -5.72 -1.68 -10.63
CA ARG A 110 -7.06 -1.73 -11.20
C ARG A 110 -7.80 -2.93 -10.63
N VAL A 111 -9.05 -2.76 -10.26
CA VAL A 111 -9.94 -3.84 -9.78
C VAL A 111 -11.24 -3.78 -10.57
N GLY A 112 -11.38 -4.67 -11.55
CA GLY A 112 -12.43 -4.57 -12.55
C GLY A 112 -12.36 -3.22 -13.28
N GLU A 113 -13.46 -2.47 -13.26
CA GLU A 113 -13.52 -1.11 -13.83
C GLU A 113 -12.91 -0.03 -12.94
N GLY A 114 -12.77 -0.32 -11.64
CA GLY A 114 -12.32 0.62 -10.63
C GLY A 114 -10.81 0.64 -10.42
N LYS A 115 -10.37 1.51 -9.51
CA LYS A 115 -8.97 1.68 -9.14
C LYS A 115 -8.82 1.76 -7.62
N VAL A 116 -7.77 1.14 -7.10
CA VAL A 116 -7.49 1.08 -5.67
C VAL A 116 -6.07 1.55 -5.40
N PHE A 117 -5.90 2.41 -4.41
CA PHE A 117 -4.63 2.63 -3.74
C PHE A 117 -4.69 1.92 -2.39
N ALA A 118 -3.94 0.85 -2.24
CA ALA A 118 -3.91 0.05 -1.02
C ALA A 118 -2.65 0.39 -0.23
N THR A 119 -2.79 0.60 1.09
CA THR A 119 -1.65 0.89 1.95
C THR A 119 -1.80 0.30 3.34
N THR A 120 -0.68 -0.08 3.94
CA THR A 120 -0.59 -0.54 5.34
C THR A 120 -0.12 0.56 6.28
N PHE A 121 0.13 1.80 5.79
CA PHE A 121 0.40 2.95 6.64
C PHE A 121 -0.76 3.19 7.59
N ARG A 122 -0.41 3.63 8.81
CA ARG A 122 -1.38 3.87 9.86
C ARG A 122 -1.77 5.34 9.90
N PHE A 123 -3.05 5.56 10.18
CA PHE A 123 -3.63 6.89 10.29
C PHE A 123 -4.45 7.05 11.58
N ASP A 124 -4.12 6.24 12.60
CA ASP A 124 -4.74 6.29 13.93
C ASP A 124 -4.63 7.69 14.57
N GLU A 125 -3.58 8.43 14.22
CA GLU A 125 -3.23 9.77 14.74
C GLU A 125 -3.50 10.88 13.70
N TYR A 126 -4.45 10.69 12.78
CA TYR A 126 -4.85 11.73 11.82
C TYR A 126 -5.40 12.97 12.55
N GLY A 127 -4.85 14.15 12.24
CA GLY A 127 -5.10 15.41 12.92
C GLY A 127 -3.96 15.76 13.91
N PRO A 128 -3.81 15.01 15.02
CA PRO A 128 -2.74 15.26 16.00
C PRO A 128 -1.32 15.07 15.47
N ASP A 129 -1.07 14.07 14.62
CA ASP A 129 0.24 13.82 14.03
C ASP A 129 0.34 14.46 12.64
N PRO A 130 1.23 15.45 12.42
CA PRO A 130 1.32 16.15 11.14
C PRO A 130 1.69 15.23 9.98
N TYR A 131 2.57 14.25 10.21
CA TYR A 131 3.03 13.34 9.16
C TYR A 131 1.89 12.44 8.67
N ALA A 132 1.18 11.77 9.58
CA ALA A 132 0.03 10.93 9.25
C ALA A 132 -1.07 11.73 8.55
N THR A 133 -1.31 12.96 9.01
CA THR A 133 -2.28 13.87 8.40
C THR A 133 -1.93 14.20 6.96
N HIS A 134 -0.72 14.73 6.74
CA HIS A 134 -0.26 15.11 5.41
C HIS A 134 -0.14 13.91 4.47
N LEU A 135 0.28 12.75 4.97
CA LEU A 135 0.35 11.53 4.17
C LEU A 135 -1.04 11.10 3.67
N LEU A 136 -2.04 11.04 4.56
CA LEU A 136 -3.39 10.65 4.15
C LEU A 136 -4.00 11.67 3.17
N ASP A 137 -3.85 12.96 3.46
CA ASP A 137 -4.34 14.02 2.58
C ASP A 137 -3.69 13.94 1.18
N SER A 138 -2.39 13.63 1.12
CA SER A 138 -1.66 13.46 -0.14
C SER A 138 -2.12 12.23 -0.91
N ILE A 139 -2.39 11.11 -0.23
CA ILE A 139 -2.98 9.91 -0.83
C ILE A 139 -4.36 10.22 -1.42
N ILE A 140 -5.23 10.90 -0.66
CA ILE A 140 -6.58 11.28 -1.11
C ILE A 140 -6.50 12.20 -2.33
N ARG A 141 -5.64 13.22 -2.29
CA ARG A 141 -5.41 14.12 -3.43
C ARG A 141 -4.92 13.36 -4.66
N TYR A 142 -3.95 12.46 -4.48
CA TYR A 142 -3.43 11.64 -5.58
C TYR A 142 -4.52 10.78 -6.22
N VAL A 143 -5.27 10.02 -5.42
CA VAL A 143 -6.33 9.11 -5.88
C VAL A 143 -7.47 9.87 -6.55
N SER A 144 -7.76 11.08 -6.10
CA SER A 144 -8.79 11.95 -6.69
C SER A 144 -8.33 12.61 -8.00
N GLY A 145 -7.03 12.76 -8.22
CA GLY A 145 -6.47 13.40 -9.41
C GLY A 145 -6.38 12.50 -10.65
N ASP A 146 -6.12 13.10 -11.81
CA ASP A 146 -6.01 12.37 -13.08
C ASP A 146 -4.71 11.56 -13.22
N GLY A 147 -3.69 11.89 -12.41
CA GLY A 147 -2.43 11.15 -12.33
C GLY A 147 -2.54 9.75 -11.72
N PHE A 148 -3.69 9.39 -11.15
CA PHE A 148 -3.93 8.05 -10.62
C PHE A 148 -4.22 7.04 -11.74
N ALA A 149 -3.14 6.43 -12.24
CA ALA A 149 -3.14 5.59 -13.44
C ALA A 149 -2.46 4.23 -13.22
N PRO A 150 -3.03 3.36 -12.35
CA PRO A 150 -2.48 2.03 -12.10
C PRO A 150 -2.37 1.18 -13.37
N LYS A 151 -1.27 0.43 -13.51
CA LYS A 151 -1.05 -0.54 -14.60
C LYS A 151 -1.28 -1.97 -14.15
N LEU A 152 -0.91 -2.29 -12.92
CA LEU A 152 -1.25 -3.53 -12.24
C LEU A 152 -2.75 -3.74 -12.27
N ALA A 153 -3.17 -4.89 -12.80
CA ALA A 153 -4.57 -5.28 -12.87
C ALA A 153 -4.82 -6.51 -12.01
N TRP A 154 -5.80 -6.40 -11.13
CA TRP A 154 -6.37 -7.54 -10.45
C TRP A 154 -7.75 -7.82 -11.05
N GLU A 155 -7.82 -8.91 -11.81
CA GLU A 155 -9.07 -9.43 -12.35
C GLU A 155 -9.80 -10.21 -11.26
N ALA A 156 -10.64 -9.53 -10.49
CA ALA A 156 -11.36 -10.13 -9.38
C ALA A 156 -12.38 -11.24 -9.78
N GLU A 157 -12.49 -11.64 -11.06
CA GLU A 157 -13.56 -12.54 -11.55
C GLU A 157 -13.18 -13.55 -12.65
N ALA A 158 -11.91 -13.88 -12.92
CA ALA A 158 -11.57 -14.86 -13.96
C ALA A 158 -11.67 -16.35 -13.55
N ASN A 159 -11.70 -16.69 -12.25
CA ASN A 159 -11.60 -18.09 -11.78
C ASN A 159 -12.93 -18.77 -11.39
N ARG A 160 -14.09 -18.29 -11.88
CA ARG A 160 -15.34 -19.06 -11.85
C ARG A 160 -15.57 -19.74 -13.20
N LYS A 161 -14.72 -20.71 -13.54
CA LYS A 161 -14.97 -21.80 -14.50
C LYS A 161 -13.71 -22.68 -14.59
N GLY A 162 -13.70 -23.72 -13.78
CA GLY A 162 -12.74 -24.83 -13.78
C GLY A 162 -13.32 -25.93 -12.91
#